data_AF-A0A0B8P6V3-F1
#
_entry.id   AF-A0A0B8P6V3-F1
#
_cell.length_a   1.000
_cell.length_b   1.000
_cell.length_c   1.000
_cell.angle_alpha   90.00
_cell.angle_beta   90.00
_cell.angle_gamma   90.00
#
_symmetry.space_group_name_H-M   'P 1'
#
loop_
_entity.id
_entity.type
_entity.pdbx_description
1 polymer ?
#
loop_
_entity_poly.entity_id
_entity_poly.type
_entity_poly.pdbx_seq_one_letter_code
_entity_poly.pdbx_strand_id
1 'polypeptide(L)'
;MEAICDEFSLIYQQPTTLKQLSQLLYQYLLENHQQGKQTLLFIDEAQHLSPQVLEQLRLLTNLETENHKLLKVLLIGQPELQHKLQTSELRQLAQRITGRYHLLPLVEKEVADYIQFRLHVAGCNKKLFSLRLFAPLPVRLKGCLG
;
A
#
# COMPACT_ATOMS: atom_id res chain seq x y z
N MET A 1 3.13 -7.07 14.03
CA MET A 1 1.77 -7.30 14.58
C MET A 1 1.36 -6.21 15.55
N GLU A 2 2.20 -5.89 16.54
CA GLU A 2 1.97 -4.77 17.48
C GLU A 2 1.64 -3.47 16.75
N ALA A 3 2.50 -3.01 15.82
CA ALA A 3 2.25 -1.81 15.02
C ALA A 3 0.90 -1.78 14.27
N ILE A 4 0.40 -2.93 13.80
CA ILE A 4 -0.91 -3.00 13.14
C ILE A 4 -2.03 -2.84 14.18
N CYS A 5 -1.88 -3.47 15.34
CA CYS A 5 -2.82 -3.33 16.44
C CYS A 5 -2.85 -1.89 16.97
N ASP A 6 -1.69 -1.25 17.08
CA ASP A 6 -1.55 0.15 17.49
C ASP A 6 -2.22 1.09 16.49
N GLU A 7 -2.02 0.88 15.18
CA GLU A 7 -2.65 1.69 14.14
C GLU A 7 -4.20 1.55 14.15
N PHE A 8 -4.70 0.35 14.46
CA PHE A 8 -6.14 0.12 14.70
C PHE A 8 -6.61 0.52 16.10
N SER A 9 -5.74 1.10 16.93
CA SER A 9 -6.01 1.52 18.31
C SER A 9 -6.54 0.38 19.21
N LEU A 10 -6.03 -0.85 19.01
CA LEU A 10 -6.39 -2.02 19.80
C LEU A 10 -5.61 -2.05 21.11
N ILE A 11 -6.30 -2.29 22.22
CA ILE A 11 -5.71 -2.33 23.55
C ILE A 11 -5.30 -3.77 23.88
N TYR A 12 -4.03 -3.98 24.30
CA TYR A 12 -3.50 -5.27 24.74
C TYR A 12 -2.50 -5.12 25.89
N GLN A 13 -2.26 -6.18 26.66
CA GLN A 13 -1.39 -6.17 27.86
C GLN A 13 -0.05 -6.86 27.61
N GLN A 14 1.05 -6.14 27.79
CA GLN A 14 2.42 -6.67 27.70
C GLN A 14 2.75 -7.55 28.93
N PRO A 15 3.41 -8.72 28.77
CA PRO A 15 3.85 -9.33 27.51
C PRO A 15 2.69 -9.99 26.75
N THR A 16 2.57 -9.71 25.46
CA THR A 16 1.55 -10.32 24.59
C THR A 16 2.20 -11.26 23.58
N THR A 17 1.54 -12.38 23.30
CA THR A 17 1.95 -13.33 22.26
C THR A 17 1.40 -12.96 20.88
N LEU A 18 2.07 -13.37 19.81
CA LEU A 18 1.59 -13.17 18.44
C LEU A 18 0.16 -13.72 18.24
N LYS A 19 -0.16 -14.85 18.89
CA LYS A 19 -1.51 -15.45 18.87
C LYS A 19 -2.55 -14.52 19.47
N GLN A 20 -2.27 -13.88 20.60
CA GLN A 20 -3.19 -12.94 21.24
C GLN A 20 -3.43 -11.69 20.38
N LEU A 21 -2.37 -11.11 19.80
CA LEU A 21 -2.50 -9.98 18.86
C LEU A 21 -3.33 -10.37 17.63
N SER A 22 -3.07 -11.55 17.06
CA SER A 22 -3.83 -12.07 15.92
C SER A 22 -5.31 -12.27 16.27
N GLN A 23 -5.61 -12.74 17.49
CA GLN A 23 -6.99 -12.94 17.94
C GLN A 23 -7.72 -11.61 18.13
N LEU A 24 -7.06 -10.62 18.73
CA LEU A 24 -7.62 -9.28 18.92
C LEU A 24 -7.92 -8.61 17.57
N LEU A 25 -6.96 -8.67 16.65
CA LEU A 25 -7.15 -8.14 15.31
C LEU A 25 -8.28 -8.86 14.57
N TYR A 26 -8.35 -10.19 14.64
CA TYR A 26 -9.44 -10.95 14.03
C TYR A 26 -10.81 -10.52 14.57
N GLN A 27 -10.94 -10.38 15.88
CA GLN A 27 -12.19 -9.98 16.53
C GLN A 27 -12.62 -8.58 16.08
N TYR A 28 -11.68 -7.62 16.05
CA TYR A 28 -11.93 -6.27 15.55
C TYR A 28 -12.38 -6.26 14.08
N LEU A 29 -11.70 -7.03 13.22
CA LEU A 29 -12.06 -7.12 11.81
C LEU A 29 -13.45 -7.75 11.60
N LEU A 30 -13.80 -8.74 12.41
CA LEU A 30 -15.12 -9.37 12.39
C LEU A 30 -16.22 -8.40 12.82
N GLU A 31 -15.99 -7.59 13.86
CA GLU A 31 -16.92 -6.55 14.30
C GLU A 31 -17.14 -5.49 13.23
N ASN A 32 -16.07 -5.02 12.58
CA ASN A 32 -16.18 -4.12 11.44
C ASN A 32 -17.02 -4.75 10.31
N HIS A 33 -16.79 -6.02 10.00
CA HIS A 33 -17.56 -6.73 8.97
C HIS A 33 -19.04 -6.87 9.32
N GLN A 34 -19.37 -7.19 10.58
CA GLN A 34 -20.75 -7.25 11.07
C GLN A 34 -21.47 -5.90 10.99
N GLN A 35 -20.72 -4.80 11.11
CA GLN A 35 -21.21 -3.43 10.90
C GLN A 35 -21.26 -3.02 9.42
N GLY A 36 -20.98 -3.93 8.48
CA GLY A 36 -20.95 -3.65 7.04
C GLY A 36 -19.75 -2.81 6.60
N LYS A 37 -18.73 -2.63 7.46
CA LYS A 37 -17.51 -1.89 7.13
C LYS A 37 -16.48 -2.80 6.47
N GLN A 38 -15.72 -2.24 5.53
CA GLN A 38 -14.57 -2.90 4.94
C GLN A 38 -13.29 -2.33 5.56
N THR A 39 -12.46 -3.21 6.12
CA THR A 39 -11.16 -2.80 6.65
C THR A 39 -10.08 -2.91 5.56
N LEU A 40 -9.32 -1.84 5.39
CA LEU A 40 -8.24 -1.73 4.40
C LEU A 40 -6.95 -1.33 5.12
N LEU A 41 -5.90 -2.12 4.95
CA LEU A 41 -4.55 -1.84 5.46
C LEU A 41 -3.68 -1.34 4.30
N PHE A 42 -3.25 -0.08 4.39
CA PHE A 42 -2.27 0.49 3.48
C PHE A 42 -0.88 0.37 4.08
N ILE A 43 0.07 -0.12 3.29
CA ILE A 43 1.47 -0.15 3.69
C ILE A 43 2.29 0.53 2.62
N ASP A 44 2.77 1.72 2.96
CA ASP A 44 3.67 2.48 2.10
C ASP A 44 5.13 2.04 2.31
N GLU A 45 5.96 2.26 1.28
CA GLU A 45 7.37 1.88 1.25
C GLU A 45 7.63 0.41 1.63
N ALA A 46 6.74 -0.49 1.20
CA ALA A 46 6.72 -1.89 1.61
C ALA A 46 7.98 -2.68 1.18
N GLN A 47 8.81 -2.15 0.28
CA GLN A 47 10.12 -2.75 -0.06
C GLN A 47 11.04 -2.87 1.16
N HIS A 48 10.88 -2.00 2.17
CA HIS A 48 11.68 -2.02 3.39
C HIS A 48 11.25 -3.10 4.38
N LEU A 49 10.05 -3.66 4.25
CA LEU A 49 9.57 -4.72 5.16
C LEU A 49 10.39 -5.99 5.00
N SER A 50 10.85 -6.60 6.08
CA SER A 50 11.56 -7.88 6.00
C SER A 50 10.66 -8.99 5.43
N PRO A 51 11.23 -10.04 4.80
CA PRO A 51 10.46 -11.19 4.32
C PRO A 51 9.61 -11.83 5.42
N GLN A 52 10.13 -11.89 6.64
CA GLN A 52 9.41 -12.45 7.78
C GLN A 52 8.14 -11.64 8.13
N VAL A 53 8.17 -10.31 8.00
CA VAL A 53 6.99 -9.46 8.19
C VAL A 53 6.00 -9.62 7.04
N LEU A 54 6.47 -9.72 5.80
CA LEU A 54 5.63 -9.98 4.64
C LEU A 54 4.91 -11.34 4.76
N GLU A 55 5.59 -12.37 5.26
CA GLU A 55 4.94 -13.66 5.56
C GLU A 55 3.88 -13.57 6.67
N GLN A 56 4.07 -12.70 7.66
CA GLN A 56 3.01 -12.44 8.65
C GLN A 56 1.77 -11.83 7.99
N LEU A 57 1.94 -10.93 7.01
CA LEU A 57 0.80 -10.37 6.25
C LEU A 57 0.05 -11.46 5.48
N ARG A 58 0.75 -12.49 4.96
CA ARG A 58 0.11 -13.63 4.31
C ARG A 58 -0.91 -14.30 5.23
N LEU A 59 -0.57 -14.48 6.50
CA LEU A 59 -1.47 -15.06 7.51
C LEU A 59 -2.69 -14.17 7.75
N LEU A 60 -2.51 -12.85 7.80
CA LEU A 60 -3.60 -11.88 7.98
C LEU A 60 -4.57 -11.83 6.79
N THR A 61 -4.09 -12.01 5.56
CA THR A 61 -4.96 -12.05 4.37
C THR A 61 -5.82 -13.33 4.28
N ASN A 62 -5.52 -14.34 5.10
CA ASN A 62 -6.37 -15.52 5.23
C ASN A 62 -7.56 -15.29 6.17
N LEU A 63 -7.63 -14.16 6.88
CA LEU A 63 -8.78 -13.85 7.74
C LEU A 63 -10.01 -13.58 6.88
N GLU A 64 -10.93 -14.52 6.88
CA GLU A 64 -12.16 -14.51 6.09
C GLU A 64 -13.33 -15.13 6.87
N THR A 65 -14.54 -14.68 6.56
CA THR A 65 -15.75 -15.45 6.82
C THR A 65 -15.98 -16.41 5.66
N GLU A 66 -16.99 -17.29 5.75
CA GLU A 66 -17.34 -18.24 4.69
C GLU A 66 -17.46 -17.59 3.29
N ASN A 67 -17.85 -16.31 3.25
CA ASN A 67 -18.14 -15.61 1.99
C ASN A 67 -17.30 -14.34 1.75
N HIS A 68 -16.54 -13.83 2.74
CA HIS A 68 -15.88 -12.53 2.62
C HIS A 68 -14.52 -12.43 3.31
N LYS A 69 -13.55 -11.82 2.62
CA LYS A 69 -12.28 -11.37 3.23
C LYS A 69 -12.55 -10.26 4.25
N LEU A 70 -12.04 -10.44 5.46
CA LEU A 70 -12.20 -9.47 6.56
C LEU A 70 -11.21 -8.30 6.46
N LEU A 71 -10.07 -8.53 5.82
CA LEU A 71 -9.02 -7.54 5.61
C LEU A 71 -8.59 -7.49 4.15
N LYS A 72 -8.59 -6.29 3.57
CA LYS A 72 -7.91 -5.99 2.31
C LYS A 72 -6.57 -5.33 2.62
N VAL A 73 -5.52 -5.68 1.87
CA VAL A 73 -4.19 -5.10 2.05
C VAL A 73 -3.74 -4.49 0.73
N LEU A 74 -3.30 -3.24 0.77
CA LEU A 74 -2.63 -2.56 -0.35
C LEU A 74 -1.17 -2.32 0.00
N LEU A 75 -0.28 -2.95 -0.75
CA LEU A 75 1.16 -2.74 -0.65
C LEU A 75 1.58 -1.71 -1.70
N ILE A 76 2.21 -0.64 -1.23
CA ILE A 76 2.76 0.43 -2.06
C ILE A 76 4.27 0.44 -1.81
N GLY A 77 5.04 0.63 -2.86
CA GLY A 77 6.49 0.66 -2.75
C GLY A 77 7.17 0.78 -4.10
N GLN A 78 8.49 0.76 -4.04
CA GLN A 78 9.37 0.87 -5.21
C GLN A 78 9.45 -0.47 -5.97
N PRO A 79 9.96 -0.50 -7.23
CA PRO A 79 10.04 -1.71 -8.05
C PRO A 79 10.73 -2.91 -7.36
N GLU A 80 11.66 -2.66 -6.44
CA GLU A 80 12.33 -3.63 -5.58
C GLU A 80 11.36 -4.53 -4.82
N LEU A 81 10.19 -4.02 -4.44
CA LEU A 81 9.14 -4.80 -3.81
C LEU A 81 8.65 -5.93 -4.72
N GLN A 82 8.55 -5.70 -6.03
CA GLN A 82 8.12 -6.71 -6.98
C GLN A 82 9.13 -7.86 -7.05
N HIS A 83 10.42 -7.54 -7.12
CA HIS A 83 11.49 -8.54 -7.09
C HIS A 83 11.49 -9.31 -5.77
N LYS A 84 11.30 -8.62 -4.65
CA LYS A 84 11.20 -9.24 -3.33
C LYS A 84 10.06 -10.24 -3.25
N LEU A 85 8.88 -9.89 -3.74
CA LEU A 85 7.71 -10.79 -3.75
C LEU A 85 7.90 -12.02 -4.66
N GLN A 86 8.85 -12.00 -5.58
CA GLN A 86 9.16 -13.13 -6.45
C GLN A 86 10.15 -14.13 -5.84
N THR A 87 10.72 -13.84 -4.67
CA THR A 87 11.61 -14.78 -3.98
C THR A 87 10.88 -16.07 -3.60
N SER A 88 11.63 -17.17 -3.46
CA SER A 88 11.08 -18.48 -3.13
C SER A 88 10.32 -18.48 -1.79
N GLU A 89 10.83 -17.75 -0.80
CA GLU A 89 10.23 -17.59 0.53
C GLU A 89 8.88 -16.84 0.51
N LEU A 90 8.68 -15.87 -0.39
CA LEU A 90 7.45 -15.07 -0.48
C LEU A 90 6.48 -15.53 -1.57
N ARG A 91 6.79 -16.64 -2.25
CA ARG A 91 5.98 -17.16 -3.35
C ARG A 91 4.51 -17.38 -2.95
N GLN A 92 4.25 -17.83 -1.72
CA GLN A 92 2.89 -18.06 -1.24
C GLN A 92 2.11 -16.74 -1.05
N LEU A 93 2.75 -15.69 -0.52
CA LEU A 93 2.15 -14.37 -0.44
C LEU A 93 1.86 -13.82 -1.83
N ALA A 94 2.81 -13.94 -2.76
CA ALA A 94 2.66 -13.44 -4.13
C ALA A 94 1.48 -14.07 -4.88
N GLN A 95 1.14 -15.34 -4.61
CA GLN A 95 -0.04 -16.00 -5.17
C GLN A 95 -1.37 -15.43 -4.65
N ARG A 96 -1.37 -14.80 -3.47
CA ARG A 96 -2.57 -14.15 -2.90
C ARG A 96 -2.79 -12.73 -3.41
N ILE A 97 -1.81 -12.13 -4.09
CA ILE A 97 -1.93 -10.80 -4.66
C ILE A 97 -2.83 -10.86 -5.90
N THR A 98 -4.05 -10.34 -5.74
CA THR A 98 -5.09 -10.33 -6.79
C THR A 98 -4.89 -9.24 -7.83
N GLY A 99 -4.22 -8.15 -7.48
CA GLY A 99 -3.96 -7.01 -8.36
C GLY A 99 -2.53 -6.53 -8.23
N ARG A 100 -1.89 -6.28 -9.37
CA ARG A 100 -0.59 -5.61 -9.45
C ARG A 100 -0.74 -4.45 -10.41
N TYR A 101 -0.33 -3.27 -9.97
CA TYR A 101 -0.34 -2.09 -10.80
C TYR A 101 1.00 -1.40 -10.70
N HIS A 102 1.59 -1.07 -11.84
CA HIS A 102 2.81 -0.29 -11.91
C HIS A 102 2.44 1.10 -12.42
N LEU A 103 2.66 2.11 -11.57
CA LEU A 103 2.41 3.50 -11.93
C LEU A 103 3.43 3.93 -12.97
N LEU A 104 2.95 4.25 -14.16
CA LEU A 104 3.79 4.82 -15.22
C LEU A 104 4.07 6.29 -14.94
N PRO A 105 5.19 6.84 -15.43
CA PRO A 105 5.43 8.27 -15.42
C PRO A 105 4.28 9.03 -16.08
N LEU A 106 3.96 10.20 -15.54
CA LEU A 106 2.99 11.12 -16.14
C LEU A 106 3.46 11.55 -17.53
N VAL A 107 2.54 11.58 -18.50
CA VAL A 107 2.84 12.14 -19.83
C VAL A 107 2.87 13.68 -19.78
N GLU A 108 3.49 14.33 -20.76
CA GLU A 108 3.70 15.79 -20.79
C GLU A 108 2.43 16.60 -20.48
N LYS A 109 1.30 16.18 -21.05
CA LYS A 109 0.00 16.79 -20.78
C LYS A 109 -0.43 16.63 -19.32
N GLU A 110 -0.30 15.43 -18.75
CA GLU A 110 -0.64 15.16 -17.36
C GLU A 110 0.27 15.91 -16.39
N VAL A 111 1.54 16.09 -16.74
CA VAL A 111 2.47 16.94 -15.98
C VAL A 111 2.00 18.39 -15.98
N ALA A 112 1.61 18.93 -17.14
CA ALA A 112 1.09 20.29 -17.24
C ALA A 112 -0.20 20.47 -16.42
N ASP A 113 -1.13 19.52 -16.54
CA ASP A 113 -2.40 19.51 -15.79
C ASP A 113 -2.15 19.41 -14.28
N TYR A 114 -1.21 18.54 -13.85
CA TYR A 114 -0.82 18.38 -12.45
C TYR A 114 -0.22 19.66 -11.88
N ILE A 115 0.70 20.31 -12.58
CA ILE A 115 1.32 21.56 -12.15
C ILE A 115 0.26 22.66 -12.03
N GLN A 116 -0.64 22.78 -13.01
CA GLN A 116 -1.72 23.76 -12.96
C GLN A 116 -2.65 23.49 -11.77
N PHE A 117 -3.00 22.23 -11.51
CA PHE A 117 -3.79 21.85 -10.33
C PHE A 117 -3.09 22.24 -9.02
N ARG A 118 -1.79 21.95 -8.87
CA ARG A 118 -1.00 22.31 -7.68
C ARG A 118 -0.90 23.83 -7.49
N LEU A 119 -0.74 24.60 -8.56
CA LEU A 119 -0.77 26.07 -8.52
C LEU A 119 -2.14 26.58 -8.06
N HIS A 120 -3.22 26.01 -8.58
CA HIS A 120 -4.58 26.37 -8.21
C HIS A 120 -4.85 26.11 -6.72
N VAL A 121 -4.48 24.92 -6.21
CA VAL A 121 -4.58 24.58 -4.78
C VAL A 121 -3.76 25.52 -3.91
N ALA A 122 -2.62 26.00 -4.40
CA ALA A 122 -1.79 27.01 -3.72
C ALA A 122 -2.32 28.46 -3.84
N GLY A 123 -3.51 28.67 -4.44
CA GLY A 123 -4.15 29.98 -4.60
C GLY A 123 -3.69 30.76 -5.83
N CYS A 124 -2.89 30.16 -6.72
CA CYS A 124 -2.46 30.77 -7.96
C CYS A 124 -3.37 30.38 -9.13
N ASN A 125 -4.23 31.30 -9.55
CA ASN A 125 -5.15 31.10 -10.69
C ASN A 125 -4.58 31.56 -12.04
N LYS A 126 -3.32 32.02 -12.06
CA LYS A 126 -2.66 32.47 -13.29
C LYS A 126 -1.93 31.30 -13.94
N LYS A 127 -2.06 31.15 -15.26
CA LYS A 127 -1.20 30.25 -16.04
C LYS A 127 0.22 30.83 -16.05
N LEU A 128 1.05 30.38 -15.10
CA LEU A 128 2.45 30.82 -14.97
C LEU A 128 3.38 30.11 -15.96
N PHE A 129 3.04 28.89 -16.37
CA PHE A 129 3.82 28.09 -17.29
C PHE A 129 3.07 27.91 -18.61
N SER A 130 3.77 28.10 -19.73
CA SER A 130 3.25 27.77 -21.06
C SER A 130 3.65 26.33 -21.41
N LEU A 131 2.84 25.61 -22.20
CA LEU A 131 3.08 24.21 -22.57
C LEU A 131 4.48 23.98 -23.19
N ARG A 132 5.12 25.02 -23.76
CA ARG A 132 6.47 24.95 -24.33
C ARG A 132 7.60 24.74 -23.31
N LEU A 133 7.37 25.00 -22.02
CA LEU A 133 8.33 24.71 -20.94
C LEU A 133 8.38 23.22 -20.57
N PHE A 134 7.40 22.42 -21.01
CA PHE A 134 7.32 20.98 -20.73
C PHE A 134 7.83 20.10 -21.88
N ALA A 135 8.27 20.70 -23.00
CA ALA A 135 9.08 20.04 -24.02
C ALA A 135 10.22 19.30 -23.32
N PRO A 136 10.55 18.05 -23.74
CA PRO A 136 11.06 17.00 -22.87
C PRO A 136 12.22 17.53 -22.02
N LEU A 137 11.87 18.00 -20.82
CA LEU A 137 12.82 18.05 -19.74
C LEU A 137 13.25 16.59 -19.63
N PRO A 138 14.55 16.27 -19.74
CA PRO A 138 15.01 14.95 -19.39
C PRO A 138 14.76 14.82 -17.89
N VAL A 139 13.54 14.46 -17.52
CA VAL A 139 13.22 13.96 -16.20
C VAL A 139 14.00 12.66 -16.16
N ARG A 140 15.20 12.76 -15.59
CA ARG A 140 16.08 11.65 -15.29
C ARG A 140 15.41 10.85 -14.16
N LEU A 141 14.24 10.28 -14.46
CA LEU A 141 13.75 9.13 -13.74
C LEU A 141 14.75 8.04 -14.09
N LYS A 142 15.71 7.81 -13.18
CA LYS A 142 16.49 6.58 -13.17
C LYS A 142 15.50 5.44 -12.90
N GLY A 143 14.75 5.05 -13.93
CA GLY A 143 13.93 3.86 -13.95
C GLY A 143 14.85 2.71 -14.31
N CYS A 144 15.00 1.81 -13.35
CA CYS A 144 15.66 0.52 -13.48
C CYS A 144 15.14 -0.21 -14.74
N LEU A 145 15.99 -0.31 -15.77
CA LEU A 145 15.91 -1.32 -16.80
C LEU A 145 16.79 -2.49 -16.33
N GLY A 146 16.20 -3.68 -16.18
CA GLY A 146 16.90 -4.92 -15.83
C GLY A 146 16.03 -5.89 -15.08
#